data_AF-A0A8H4V308-F1
#
_entry.id   AF-A0A8H4V308-F1
#
_cell.length_a   1.000
_cell.length_b   1.000
_cell.length_c   1.000
_cell.angle_alpha   90.00
_cell.angle_beta   90.00
_cell.angle_gamma   90.00
#
_symmetry.space_group_name_H-M   'P 1'
#
loop_
_entity.id
_entity.type
_entity.pdbx_description
1 polymer ?
#
loop_
_entity_poly.entity_id
_entity_poly.type
_entity_poly.pdbx_seq_one_letter_code
_entity_poly.pdbx_strand_id
1 'polypeptide(L)'
;MKLSYLAILPALVKRYYDGQEGACGCGTSSGIDSWQLGISSGVYTAAGSQALYDTAGATWCGAGCGKCYNLTSTGSSPCNGCGLGGVAGESIIVMVTNLCPYNGNQQWCPQVGGTNQYGYSYHFDIMAQSEIFGDNVVVNFEPVACPG
;
A
#
# COMPACT_ATOMS: atom_id res chain seq x y z
N MET A 1 -0.56 14.66 -30.22
CA MET A 1 0.16 13.76 -29.31
C MET A 1 -0.10 14.21 -27.89
N LYS A 2 -0.95 13.51 -27.12
CA LYS A 2 -1.04 13.73 -25.68
C LYS A 2 0.12 12.93 -25.07
N LEU A 3 1.13 13.60 -24.53
CA LEU A 3 2.04 12.97 -23.58
C LEU A 3 1.20 12.64 -22.34
N SER A 4 0.71 11.41 -22.26
CA SER A 4 0.27 10.83 -21.00
C SER A 4 1.53 10.57 -20.17
N TYR A 5 1.99 11.58 -19.43
CA TYR A 5 2.92 11.36 -18.33
C TYR A 5 2.21 10.43 -17.35
N LEU A 6 2.72 9.20 -17.18
CA LEU A 6 2.40 8.42 -15.99
C LEU A 6 2.89 9.26 -14.81
N ALA A 7 1.94 9.78 -14.01
CA ALA A 7 2.28 10.52 -12.82
C ALA A 7 2.87 9.54 -11.81
N ILE A 8 4.19 9.60 -11.63
CA ILE A 8 4.90 8.91 -10.55
C ILE A 8 4.58 9.69 -9.28
N LEU A 9 3.88 9.04 -8.34
CA LEU A 9 3.40 9.67 -7.10
C LEU A 9 4.21 9.16 -5.90
N PRO A 10 4.56 10.03 -4.94
CA PRO A 10 5.22 9.58 -3.72
C PRO A 10 4.21 8.97 -2.74
N ALA A 11 4.61 7.90 -2.06
CA ALA A 11 3.86 7.27 -0.97
C ALA A 11 4.81 6.78 0.12
N LEU A 12 4.22 6.47 1.27
CA LEU A 12 4.92 5.84 2.38
C LEU A 12 4.46 4.39 2.49
N VAL A 13 5.40 3.47 2.69
CA VAL A 13 5.14 2.06 2.89
C VAL A 13 5.39 1.71 4.34
N LYS A 14 4.53 0.90 4.93
CA LYS A 14 4.77 0.23 6.22
C LYS A 14 4.42 -1.25 6.07
N ARG A 15 4.84 -2.07 7.03
CA ARG A 15 4.38 -3.45 7.17
C ARG A 15 3.27 -3.54 8.21
N TYR A 16 2.26 -4.35 7.94
CA TYR A 16 1.29 -4.82 8.94
C TYR A 16 1.04 -6.33 8.85
N TYR A 17 0.44 -6.86 9.92
CA TYR A 17 -0.10 -8.21 9.95
C TYR A 17 -1.28 -8.26 10.94
N ASP A 18 -2.50 -8.50 10.45
CA ASP A 18 -3.70 -8.65 11.28
C ASP A 18 -4.35 -10.04 11.19
N GLY A 19 -3.98 -10.84 10.18
CA GLY A 19 -4.53 -12.17 9.91
C GLY A 19 -5.99 -12.19 9.45
N GLN A 20 -6.54 -11.04 9.05
CA GLN A 20 -7.96 -10.89 8.71
C GLN A 20 -8.23 -11.05 7.20
N GLU A 21 -9.50 -11.23 6.84
CA GLU A 21 -9.98 -11.29 5.45
C GLU A 21 -9.66 -10.01 4.64
N GLY A 22 -9.58 -8.88 5.31
CA GLY A 22 -9.42 -7.57 4.69
C GLY A 22 -10.70 -7.03 4.06
N ALA A 23 -10.73 -5.71 3.89
CA ALA A 23 -11.91 -4.95 3.47
C ALA A 23 -12.37 -5.22 2.02
N CYS A 24 -11.57 -5.93 1.22
CA CYS A 24 -11.95 -6.36 -0.13
C CYS A 24 -12.67 -7.71 -0.17
N GLY A 25 -12.84 -8.38 0.97
CA GLY A 25 -13.46 -9.72 1.02
C GLY A 25 -12.56 -10.81 0.44
N CYS A 26 -11.25 -10.64 0.56
CA CYS A 26 -10.27 -11.59 0.07
C CYS A 26 -10.04 -12.64 1.16
N GLY A 27 -10.90 -13.64 1.30
CA GLY A 27 -10.68 -14.72 2.26
C GLY A 27 -11.96 -15.31 2.79
N THR A 28 -11.92 -15.73 4.06
CA THR A 28 -13.10 -16.21 4.76
C THR A 28 -13.40 -15.29 5.93
N SER A 29 -14.66 -15.25 6.38
CA SER A 29 -15.05 -14.54 7.60
C SER A 29 -14.30 -15.00 8.87
N SER A 30 -13.49 -16.07 8.77
CA SER A 30 -12.65 -16.64 9.80
C SER A 30 -11.15 -16.34 9.65
N GLY A 31 -10.71 -15.64 8.60
CA GLY A 31 -9.31 -15.24 8.46
C GLY A 31 -8.82 -15.07 7.02
N ILE A 32 -7.57 -14.64 6.95
CA ILE A 32 -6.85 -14.36 5.71
C ILE A 32 -6.61 -15.63 4.87
N ASP A 33 -6.73 -15.51 3.55
CA ASP A 33 -6.18 -16.53 2.67
C ASP A 33 -4.64 -16.51 2.67
N SER A 34 -4.03 -17.69 2.64
CA SER A 34 -2.56 -17.83 2.68
C SER A 34 -1.81 -17.02 1.62
N TRP A 35 -2.39 -16.83 0.42
CA TRP A 35 -1.77 -16.07 -0.67
C TRP A 35 -1.55 -14.60 -0.33
N GLN A 36 -2.32 -14.02 0.59
CA GLN A 36 -2.16 -12.62 0.94
C GLN A 36 -0.89 -12.31 1.74
N LEU A 37 -0.28 -13.32 2.38
CA LEU A 37 0.97 -13.16 3.13
C LEU A 37 2.22 -13.10 2.24
N GLY A 38 2.05 -13.14 0.93
CA GLY A 38 3.12 -13.17 -0.06
C GLY A 38 2.77 -14.18 -1.14
N ILE A 39 2.46 -13.70 -2.33
CA ILE A 39 2.09 -14.59 -3.42
C ILE A 39 3.38 -15.11 -4.07
N SER A 40 3.45 -16.42 -4.27
CA SER A 40 4.46 -17.12 -5.07
C SER A 40 4.50 -16.70 -6.55
N SER A 41 3.68 -15.73 -6.97
CA SER A 41 3.55 -15.22 -8.35
C SER A 41 4.20 -13.84 -8.58
N GLY A 42 4.84 -13.25 -7.56
CA GLY A 42 5.53 -11.96 -7.68
C GLY A 42 4.68 -10.72 -7.38
N VAL A 43 3.57 -10.89 -6.65
CA VAL A 43 2.71 -9.80 -6.19
C VAL A 43 2.51 -9.89 -4.68
N TYR A 44 2.69 -8.77 -4.00
CA TYR A 44 2.38 -8.63 -2.57
C TYR A 44 0.98 -8.05 -2.38
N THR A 45 0.40 -8.16 -1.19
CA THR A 45 -0.89 -7.52 -0.89
C THR A 45 -0.73 -6.38 0.10
N ALA A 46 -1.60 -5.38 -0.01
CA ALA A 46 -1.52 -4.19 0.82
C ALA A 46 -2.89 -3.67 1.26
N ALA A 47 -2.91 -3.06 2.44
CA ALA A 47 -3.94 -2.15 2.87
C ALA A 47 -3.63 -0.75 2.33
N GLY A 48 -4.44 -0.27 1.38
CA GLY A 48 -4.27 1.07 0.81
C GLY A 48 -4.88 2.14 1.72
N SER A 49 -4.29 3.34 1.79
CA SER A 49 -4.96 4.50 2.37
C SER A 49 -6.28 4.80 1.66
N GLN A 50 -7.17 5.58 2.29
CA GLN A 50 -8.53 5.78 1.78
C GLN A 50 -8.58 6.22 0.31
N ALA A 51 -7.66 7.06 -0.17
CA ALA A 51 -7.63 7.49 -1.57
C ALA A 51 -7.26 6.37 -2.57
N LEU A 52 -6.47 5.39 -2.15
CA LEU A 52 -6.14 4.19 -2.94
C LEU A 52 -7.27 3.17 -2.88
N TYR A 53 -7.87 3.01 -1.70
CA TYR A 53 -8.93 2.03 -1.44
C TYR A 53 -10.28 2.46 -2.02
N ASP A 54 -10.75 3.66 -1.71
CA ASP A 54 -12.01 4.21 -2.20
C ASP A 54 -12.13 5.73 -1.95
N THR A 55 -12.23 6.52 -3.02
CA THR A 55 -12.30 7.99 -2.93
C THR A 55 -13.64 8.52 -2.43
N ALA A 56 -14.70 7.70 -2.43
CA ALA A 56 -16.00 8.05 -1.87
C ALA A 56 -16.11 7.75 -0.36
N GLY A 57 -15.08 7.13 0.24
CA GLY A 57 -15.04 6.83 1.67
C GLY A 57 -15.66 5.49 2.04
N ALA A 58 -15.85 4.57 1.09
CA ALA A 58 -16.28 3.22 1.42
C ALA A 58 -15.29 2.54 2.37
N THR A 59 -15.81 1.63 3.21
CA THR A 59 -15.01 0.81 4.14
C THR A 59 -15.08 -0.68 3.84
N TRP A 60 -15.85 -1.08 2.83
CA TRP A 60 -16.01 -2.47 2.38
C TRP A 60 -16.23 -2.49 0.86
N CYS A 61 -15.57 -3.42 0.17
CA CYS A 61 -15.55 -3.54 -1.30
C CYS A 61 -15.30 -2.20 -2.02
N GLY A 62 -14.28 -1.46 -1.58
CA GLY A 62 -13.90 -0.18 -2.19
C GLY A 62 -13.52 -0.31 -3.66
N ALA A 63 -13.71 0.76 -4.44
CA ALA A 63 -13.43 0.74 -5.88
C ALA A 63 -11.93 0.53 -6.25
N GLY A 64 -11.04 0.58 -5.27
CA GLY A 64 -9.62 0.28 -5.37
C GLY A 64 -9.25 -1.19 -5.16
N CYS A 65 -10.17 -2.01 -4.65
CA CYS A 65 -9.93 -3.44 -4.44
C CYS A 65 -9.48 -4.14 -5.73
N GLY A 66 -8.43 -4.94 -5.62
CA GLY A 66 -7.84 -5.69 -6.75
C GLY A 66 -7.00 -4.85 -7.71
N LYS A 67 -6.80 -3.55 -7.47
CA LYS A 67 -5.87 -2.74 -8.28
C LYS A 67 -4.43 -2.99 -7.86
N CYS A 68 -3.53 -3.03 -8.84
CA CYS A 68 -2.10 -3.20 -8.60
C CYS A 68 -1.29 -1.94 -8.88
N TYR A 69 -0.21 -1.80 -8.13
CA TYR A 69 0.72 -0.69 -8.21
C TYR A 69 2.15 -1.20 -8.17
N ASN A 70 3.02 -0.65 -9.01
CA ASN A 70 4.46 -0.84 -8.91
C ASN A 70 5.00 0.20 -7.92
N LEU A 71 5.61 -0.25 -6.83
CA LEU A 71 6.25 0.59 -5.82
C LEU A 71 7.75 0.53 -6.03
N THR A 72 8.39 1.68 -6.21
CA THR A 72 9.85 1.79 -6.36
C THR A 72 10.42 2.58 -5.19
N SER A 73 11.30 1.94 -4.43
CA SER A 73 11.96 2.52 -3.27
C SER A 73 12.85 3.70 -3.66
N THR A 74 12.75 4.79 -2.91
CA THR A 74 13.66 5.95 -3.01
C THR A 74 14.95 5.75 -2.20
N GLY A 75 15.03 4.68 -1.43
CA GLY A 75 16.14 4.41 -0.50
C GLY A 75 16.06 5.16 0.84
N SER A 76 14.99 5.90 1.08
CA SER A 76 14.84 6.76 2.27
C SER A 76 13.65 6.36 3.15
N SER A 77 13.69 6.78 4.40
CA SER A 77 12.56 6.77 5.33
C SER A 77 11.93 8.18 5.43
N PRO A 78 10.71 8.35 5.97
CA PRO A 78 9.99 9.63 5.91
C PRO A 78 10.57 10.70 6.83
N CYS A 79 11.37 10.33 7.82
CA CYS A 79 11.95 11.23 8.79
C CYS A 79 13.20 10.61 9.44
N ASN A 80 14.06 11.44 10.03
CA ASN A 80 15.18 10.95 10.83
C ASN A 80 14.67 10.16 12.06
N GLY A 81 14.99 8.86 12.13
CA GLY A 81 14.55 7.97 13.20
C GLY A 81 13.16 7.35 13.01
N CYS A 82 12.47 7.60 11.89
CA CYS A 82 11.18 6.98 11.56
C CYS A 82 11.30 5.62 10.84
N GLY A 83 12.51 5.12 10.64
CA GLY A 83 12.82 3.87 9.97
C GLY A 83 14.12 3.93 9.20
N LEU A 84 14.54 2.81 8.62
CA LEU A 84 15.81 2.69 7.89
C LEU A 84 15.69 2.93 6.38
N GLY A 85 14.47 2.98 5.83
CA GLY A 85 14.25 3.04 4.38
C GLY A 85 14.43 1.67 3.74
N GLY A 86 14.69 1.65 2.43
CA GLY A 86 14.88 0.41 1.65
C GLY A 86 16.07 0.54 0.69
N VAL A 87 16.20 -0.39 -0.25
CA VAL A 87 17.23 -0.30 -1.29
C VAL A 87 16.74 0.65 -2.39
N ALA A 88 17.49 1.70 -2.71
CA ALA A 88 17.09 2.65 -3.74
C ALA A 88 16.95 1.97 -5.11
N GLY A 89 15.82 2.20 -5.79
CA GLY A 89 15.51 1.62 -7.09
C GLY A 89 14.99 0.18 -7.06
N GLU A 90 14.93 -0.46 -5.89
CA GLU A 90 14.25 -1.74 -5.74
C GLU A 90 12.74 -1.55 -5.93
N SER A 91 12.10 -2.50 -6.62
CA SER A 91 10.67 -2.41 -6.95
C SER A 91 9.91 -3.69 -6.61
N ILE A 92 8.66 -3.51 -6.17
CA ILE A 92 7.69 -4.59 -5.97
C ILE A 92 6.34 -4.20 -6.55
N ILE A 93 5.54 -5.21 -6.93
CA ILE A 93 4.13 -5.01 -7.26
C ILE A 93 3.28 -5.34 -6.04
N VAL A 94 2.39 -4.43 -5.67
CA VAL A 94 1.40 -4.64 -4.61
C VAL A 94 -0.02 -4.58 -5.18
N MET A 95 -0.91 -5.41 -4.64
CA MET A 95 -2.35 -5.38 -4.91
C MET A 95 -3.09 -4.87 -3.68
N VAL A 96 -4.04 -3.94 -3.87
CA VAL A 96 -4.90 -3.47 -2.78
C VAL A 96 -5.95 -4.53 -2.47
N THR A 97 -5.85 -5.13 -1.28
CA THR A 97 -6.80 -6.16 -0.76
C THR A 97 -7.45 -5.75 0.56
N ASN A 98 -7.01 -4.65 1.15
CA ASN A 98 -7.54 -4.16 2.42
C ASN A 98 -7.53 -2.62 2.46
N LEU A 99 -8.15 -2.06 3.50
CA LEU A 99 -8.17 -0.64 3.81
C LEU A 99 -7.25 -0.36 5.00
N CYS A 100 -6.37 0.64 4.86
CA CYS A 100 -5.77 1.30 6.01
C CYS A 100 -6.61 2.52 6.38
N PRO A 101 -7.49 2.45 7.40
CA PRO A 101 -8.40 3.53 7.71
C PRO A 101 -7.65 4.68 8.39
N TYR A 102 -8.07 5.92 8.13
CA TYR A 102 -7.51 7.11 8.79
C TYR A 102 -7.65 7.03 10.32
N ASN A 103 -8.83 6.65 10.81
CA ASN A 103 -9.08 6.55 12.25
C ASN A 103 -8.21 5.44 12.86
N GLY A 104 -7.34 5.82 13.80
CA GLY A 104 -6.38 4.92 14.44
C GLY A 104 -5.03 4.84 13.73
N ASN A 105 -4.93 5.31 12.48
CA ASN A 105 -3.70 5.30 11.70
C ASN A 105 -3.34 6.69 11.12
N GLN A 106 -3.79 7.78 11.75
CA GLN A 106 -3.65 9.15 11.24
C GLN A 106 -2.20 9.55 10.94
N GLN A 107 -1.25 8.97 11.67
CA GLN A 107 0.18 9.16 11.44
C GLN A 107 0.61 8.72 10.03
N TRP A 108 0.00 7.67 9.49
CA TRP A 108 0.43 6.99 8.27
C TRP A 108 -0.59 7.09 7.14
N CYS A 109 -1.86 6.86 7.42
CA CYS A 109 -2.93 6.70 6.43
C CYS A 109 -3.80 7.95 6.37
N PRO A 110 -3.67 8.80 5.33
CA PRO A 110 -4.43 10.04 5.23
C PRO A 110 -5.88 9.83 4.80
N GLN A 111 -6.71 10.84 5.06
CA GLN A 111 -8.02 10.98 4.40
C GLN A 111 -7.85 11.35 2.91
N VAL A 112 -8.90 11.14 2.11
CA VAL A 112 -8.93 11.53 0.71
C VAL A 112 -8.64 13.03 0.57
N GLY A 113 -7.65 13.39 -0.26
CA GLY A 113 -7.24 14.78 -0.49
C GLY A 113 -6.35 15.40 0.60
N GLY A 114 -6.06 14.67 1.68
CA GLY A 114 -5.15 15.11 2.75
C GLY A 114 -3.72 14.58 2.58
N THR A 115 -2.93 14.80 3.63
CA THR A 115 -1.60 14.20 3.82
C THR A 115 -1.51 13.59 5.21
N ASN A 116 -0.64 12.59 5.36
CA ASN A 116 -0.30 12.04 6.67
C ASN A 116 0.66 12.97 7.42
N GLN A 117 1.09 12.58 8.63
CA GLN A 117 1.97 13.42 9.45
C GLN A 117 3.37 13.64 8.84
N TYR A 118 3.71 12.88 7.80
CA TYR A 118 4.96 12.98 7.05
C TYR A 118 4.81 13.71 5.70
N GLY A 119 3.61 14.22 5.38
CA GLY A 119 3.37 15.00 4.18
C GLY A 119 3.01 14.18 2.92
N TYR A 120 2.75 12.87 3.04
CA TYR A 120 2.37 12.03 1.90
C TYR A 120 0.85 11.87 1.79
N SER A 121 0.32 11.99 0.56
CA SER A 121 -1.10 11.80 0.27
C SER A 121 -1.54 10.34 0.13
N TYR A 122 -0.58 9.42 0.07
CA TYR A 122 -0.83 8.01 -0.15
C TYR A 122 0.01 7.16 0.80
N HIS A 123 -0.55 6.02 1.21
CA HIS A 123 0.13 5.06 2.06
C HIS A 123 -0.26 3.63 1.67
N PHE A 124 0.72 2.73 1.68
CA PHE A 124 0.52 1.30 1.51
C PHE A 124 1.03 0.60 2.75
N ASP A 125 0.15 -0.10 3.46
CA ASP A 125 0.56 -1.01 4.52
C ASP A 125 0.65 -2.41 3.91
N ILE A 126 1.85 -2.96 3.73
CA ILE A 126 2.06 -4.24 3.07
C ILE A 126 1.83 -5.37 4.07
N MET A 127 1.00 -6.34 3.68
CA MET A 127 0.69 -7.50 4.49
C MET A 127 1.87 -8.47 4.47
N ALA A 128 2.60 -8.57 5.58
CA ALA A 128 3.72 -9.50 5.71
C ALA A 128 4.04 -9.81 7.17
N GLN A 129 4.48 -11.04 7.45
CA GLN A 129 4.89 -11.46 8.80
C GLN A 129 6.28 -10.91 9.20
N SER A 130 7.14 -10.63 8.22
CA SER A 130 8.46 -10.04 8.40
C SER A 130 8.67 -8.90 7.41
N GLU A 131 9.73 -8.12 7.60
CA GLU A 131 10.14 -7.10 6.64
C GLU A 131 10.45 -7.73 5.28
N ILE A 132 9.98 -7.11 4.19
CA ILE A 132 10.14 -7.63 2.82
C ILE A 132 10.61 -6.58 1.80
N PHE A 133 10.55 -5.29 2.14
CA PHE A 133 10.80 -4.19 1.19
C PHE A 133 11.48 -2.99 1.86
N GLY A 134 12.09 -3.21 3.03
CA GLY A 134 12.66 -2.18 3.89
C GLY A 134 11.73 -1.72 5.02
N ASP A 135 12.25 -0.80 5.85
CA ASP A 135 11.61 -0.29 7.06
C ASP A 135 11.11 1.15 6.86
N ASN A 136 9.78 1.29 6.81
CA ASN A 136 9.05 2.54 6.58
C ASN A 136 9.53 3.30 5.35
N VAL A 137 9.49 2.63 4.19
CA VAL A 137 10.12 3.10 2.96
C VAL A 137 9.30 4.18 2.28
N VAL A 138 9.98 5.25 1.86
CA VAL A 138 9.42 6.23 0.93
C VAL A 138 9.55 5.67 -0.48
N VAL A 139 8.43 5.57 -1.18
CA VAL A 139 8.36 5.01 -2.53
C VAL A 139 7.79 6.02 -3.51
N ASN A 140 8.16 5.82 -4.76
CA ASN A 140 7.46 6.31 -5.92
C ASN A 140 6.56 5.19 -6.44
N PHE A 141 5.31 5.49 -6.79
CA PHE A 141 4.38 4.48 -7.29
C PHE A 141 3.63 4.89 -8.55
N GLU A 142 3.20 3.88 -9.29
CA GLU A 142 2.38 4.01 -10.49
C GLU A 142 1.40 2.82 -10.60
N PRO A 143 0.20 3.02 -11.18
CA PRO A 143 -0.74 1.93 -11.43
C PRO A 143 -0.20 1.00 -12.53
N VAL A 144 -0.36 -0.31 -12.35
CA VAL A 144 0.05 -1.33 -13.33
C VAL A 144 -1.03 -2.39 -13.47
N ALA A 145 -0.95 -3.19 -14.54
CA ALA A 145 -1.73 -4.42 -14.63
C ALA A 145 -1.26 -5.41 -13.55
N CYS A 146 -2.21 -6.08 -12.88
CA CYS A 146 -1.86 -7.16 -11.97
C CYS A 146 -1.26 -8.35 -12.74
N PRO A 147 -0.13 -8.91 -12.29
CA PRO A 147 0.38 -10.20 -12.76
C PRO A 147 -0.67 -11.31 -12.64
N GLY A 148 -0.71 -12.21 -13.63
CA GLY A 148 -1.65 -13.33 -13.73
C GLY A 148 -1.04 -14.67 -13.35
#